data_AF-A0A851HE98-F1
#
_entry.id   AF-A0A851HE98-F1
#
_cell.length_a   1.000
_cell.length_b   1.000
_cell.length_c   1.000
_cell.angle_alpha   90.00
_cell.angle_beta   90.00
_cell.angle_gamma   90.00
#
_symmetry.space_group_name_H-M   'P 1'
#
loop_
_entity.id
_entity.type
_entity.pdbx_description
1 polymer ?
#
loop_
_entity_poly.entity_id
_entity_poly.type
_entity_poly.pdbx_seq_one_letter_code
_entity_poly.pdbx_strand_id
1 'polypeptide(L)'
;MTNHNRPHNQTFDHFDPLTGLRDLTELDKELQPEATDAWFEVFSPWINSVARKARLEHSNCLQDDTIDHAVRKMVIRIVTDCQNHPAKVQYVGSLELAVLEEVRNEVPDVQRKHGMTVSKPKSVVTRGSALDNLGHDLASAKGRAPTRAEVVTEWYRRRDK
;
A
#
# COMPACT_ATOMS: atom_id res chain seq x y z
N MET A 1 28.02 -37.07 20.26
CA MET A 1 26.66 -36.78 19.78
C MET A 1 26.36 -35.32 20.09
N THR A 2 26.62 -34.43 19.13
CA THR A 2 26.45 -32.99 19.28
C THR A 2 24.98 -32.62 19.05
N ASN A 3 24.30 -32.20 20.12
CA ASN A 3 22.94 -31.66 20.08
C ASN A 3 22.87 -30.47 19.10
N HIS A 4 22.20 -30.67 17.97
CA HIS A 4 21.85 -29.63 17.00
C HIS A 4 20.45 -29.06 17.31
N ASN A 5 20.26 -28.57 18.54
CA ASN A 5 19.14 -27.67 18.85
C ASN A 5 19.73 -26.26 18.93
N ARG A 6 19.98 -25.63 17.78
CA ARG A 6 20.06 -24.18 17.74
C ARG A 6 18.66 -23.66 18.05
N PRO A 7 18.48 -22.78 19.04
CA PRO A 7 17.20 -22.12 19.22
C PRO A 7 16.99 -21.21 17.99
N HIS A 8 16.09 -21.60 17.09
CA HIS A 8 15.62 -20.78 15.95
C HIS A 8 14.99 -19.44 16.40
N ASN A 9 14.88 -19.21 17.71
CA ASN A 9 14.18 -18.09 18.32
C ASN A 9 15.11 -16.95 18.84
N GLN A 10 16.42 -17.00 18.56
CA GLN A 10 17.39 -16.02 19.08
C GLN A 10 17.90 -15.00 18.04
N THR A 11 17.48 -15.09 16.78
CA THR A 11 17.98 -14.17 15.74
C THR A 11 17.42 -12.76 15.90
N PHE A 12 16.25 -12.61 16.53
CA PHE A 12 15.60 -11.33 16.76
C PHE A 12 15.15 -11.23 18.22
N ASP A 13 15.99 -10.63 19.07
CA ASP A 13 15.65 -10.34 20.48
C ASP A 13 14.87 -9.01 20.64
N HIS A 14 14.35 -8.47 19.54
CA HIS A 14 13.68 -7.17 19.49
C HIS A 14 12.18 -7.35 19.27
N PHE A 15 11.36 -6.68 20.10
CA PHE A 15 9.91 -6.60 19.90
C PHE A 15 9.51 -5.56 18.83
N ASP A 16 10.50 -4.91 18.21
CA ASP A 16 10.32 -3.91 17.16
C ASP A 16 10.66 -4.50 15.78
N PRO A 17 9.67 -4.64 14.88
CA PRO A 17 9.86 -5.13 13.52
C PRO A 17 10.87 -4.31 12.71
N LEU A 18 10.98 -3.00 12.94
CA LEU A 18 11.92 -2.15 12.20
C LEU A 18 13.36 -2.47 12.59
N THR A 19 13.63 -2.67 13.88
CA THR A 19 14.95 -3.10 14.35
C THR A 19 15.28 -4.48 13.79
N GLY A 20 14.37 -5.44 13.85
CA GLY A 20 14.60 -6.76 13.24
C GLY A 20 14.84 -6.71 11.72
N LEU A 21 14.22 -5.76 11.01
CA LEU A 21 14.50 -5.54 9.59
C LEU A 21 15.91 -4.96 9.35
N ARG A 22 16.41 -4.10 10.25
CA ARG A 22 17.79 -3.60 10.16
C ARG A 22 18.78 -4.74 10.34
N ASP A 23 18.59 -5.57 11.35
CA ASP A 23 19.43 -6.75 11.60
C ASP A 23 19.47 -7.65 10.36
N LEU A 24 18.31 -7.91 9.74
CA LEU A 24 18.20 -8.65 8.48
C LEU A 24 19.07 -8.09 7.36
N THR A 25 19.12 -6.76 7.22
CA THR A 25 19.89 -6.10 6.16
C THR A 25 21.40 -6.06 6.43
N GLU A 26 21.80 -6.27 7.68
CA GLU A 26 23.21 -6.34 8.11
C GLU A 26 23.80 -7.76 8.02
N LEU A 27 22.95 -8.78 7.88
CA LEU A 27 23.37 -10.17 7.70
C LEU A 27 24.02 -10.42 6.34
N ASP A 28 24.94 -11.38 6.31
CA ASP A 28 25.49 -11.95 5.08
C ASP A 28 24.38 -12.50 4.18
N LYS A 29 24.49 -12.25 2.86
CA LYS A 29 23.45 -12.58 1.87
C LYS A 29 23.06 -14.06 1.86
N GLU A 30 23.96 -14.95 2.26
CA GLU A 30 23.70 -16.40 2.31
C GLU A 30 22.77 -16.79 3.46
N LEU A 31 22.75 -15.99 4.55
CA LEU A 31 21.92 -16.22 5.73
C LEU A 31 20.58 -15.48 5.67
N GLN A 32 20.46 -14.48 4.78
CA GLN A 32 19.26 -13.66 4.64
C GLN A 32 17.98 -14.47 4.34
N PRO A 33 17.95 -15.51 3.48
CA PRO A 33 16.71 -16.25 3.20
C PRO A 33 16.11 -16.89 4.46
N GLU A 34 16.91 -17.66 5.22
CA GLU A 34 16.46 -18.32 6.44
C GLU A 34 16.07 -17.30 7.53
N ALA A 35 16.86 -16.23 7.67
CA ALA A 35 16.53 -15.16 8.61
C ALA A 35 15.25 -14.40 8.23
N THR A 36 14.94 -14.29 6.94
CA THR A 36 13.71 -13.63 6.45
C THR A 36 12.48 -14.43 6.82
N ASP A 37 12.54 -15.75 6.62
CA ASP A 37 11.46 -16.65 7.01
C ASP A 37 11.23 -16.58 8.53
N ALA A 38 12.30 -16.64 9.33
CA ALA A 38 12.22 -16.47 10.78
C ALA A 38 11.63 -15.11 11.19
N TRP A 39 11.99 -14.02 10.48
CA TRP A 39 11.44 -12.69 10.73
C TRP A 39 9.92 -12.67 10.50
N PHE A 40 9.43 -13.29 9.42
CA PHE A 40 8.00 -13.38 9.15
C PHE A 40 7.24 -14.19 10.20
N GLU A 41 7.84 -15.26 10.71
CA GLU A 41 7.26 -16.06 11.78
C GLU A 41 7.16 -15.26 13.09
N VAL A 42 8.27 -14.63 13.52
CA VAL A 42 8.35 -13.85 14.75
C VAL A 42 7.39 -12.64 14.72
N PHE A 43 7.35 -11.92 13.60
CA PHE A 43 6.56 -10.70 13.47
C PHE A 43 5.16 -10.90 12.86
N SER A 44 4.73 -12.15 12.65
CA SER A 44 3.36 -12.47 12.20
C SER A 44 2.25 -11.80 13.05
N PRO A 45 2.34 -11.74 14.40
CA PRO A 45 1.36 -11.01 15.21
C PRO A 45 1.31 -9.51 14.90
N TRP A 46 2.46 -8.89 14.62
CA TRP A 46 2.53 -7.49 14.22
C TRP A 46 1.88 -7.28 12.85
N ILE A 47 2.16 -8.14 11.86
CA ILE A 47 1.55 -8.09 10.52
C ILE A 47 0.01 -8.17 10.64
N ASN A 48 -0.50 -9.09 11.46
CA ASN A 48 -1.94 -9.21 11.71
C ASN A 48 -2.53 -7.96 12.38
N SER A 49 -1.80 -7.30 13.27
CA SER A 49 -2.21 -6.04 13.89
C SER A 49 -2.30 -4.90 12.85
N VAL A 50 -1.31 -4.80 11.94
CA VAL A 50 -1.33 -3.84 10.83
C VAL A 50 -2.49 -4.13 9.89
N ALA A 51 -2.73 -5.40 9.56
CA ALA A 51 -3.85 -5.79 8.72
C ALA A 51 -5.20 -5.39 9.33
N ARG A 52 -5.39 -5.61 10.63
CA ARG A 52 -6.57 -5.15 11.36
C ARG A 52 -6.74 -3.61 11.28
N LYS A 53 -5.65 -2.84 11.40
CA LYS A 53 -5.71 -1.36 11.23
C LYS A 53 -6.13 -0.99 9.81
N ALA A 54 -5.54 -1.62 8.78
CA ALA A 54 -5.90 -1.40 7.39
C ALA A 54 -7.38 -1.74 7.10
N ARG A 55 -7.91 -2.82 7.70
CA ARG A 55 -9.33 -3.17 7.59
C ARG A 55 -10.23 -2.09 8.18
N LEU A 56 -9.88 -1.52 9.33
CA LEU A 56 -10.66 -0.42 9.90
C LEU A 56 -10.67 0.80 8.97
N GLU A 57 -9.54 1.12 8.32
CA GLU A 57 -9.44 2.23 7.35
C GLU A 57 -10.20 1.97 6.03
N HIS A 58 -10.33 0.70 5.62
CA HIS A 58 -10.87 0.31 4.30
C HIS A 58 -12.11 -0.58 4.34
N SER A 59 -12.76 -0.71 5.50
CA SER A 59 -13.88 -1.64 5.76
C SER A 59 -15.07 -1.53 4.80
N ASN A 60 -15.26 -0.36 4.18
CA ASN A 60 -16.35 -0.12 3.21
C ASN A 60 -15.98 -0.44 1.76
N CYS A 61 -14.72 -0.80 1.48
CA CYS A 61 -14.13 -0.73 0.15
C CYS A 61 -13.61 -2.08 -0.39
N LEU A 62 -13.28 -3.02 0.48
CA LEU A 62 -12.69 -4.32 0.14
C LEU A 62 -13.07 -5.40 1.16
N GLN A 63 -13.00 -6.67 0.74
CA GLN A 63 -13.11 -7.80 1.65
C GLN A 63 -11.87 -7.91 2.55
N ASP A 64 -12.07 -8.29 3.81
CA ASP A 64 -11.01 -8.48 4.81
C ASP A 64 -9.82 -9.31 4.30
N ASP A 65 -10.08 -10.44 3.64
CA ASP A 65 -9.03 -11.32 3.10
C ASP A 65 -8.19 -10.63 2.01
N THR A 66 -8.79 -9.73 1.24
CA THR A 66 -8.07 -8.95 0.22
C THR A 66 -7.12 -7.94 0.87
N ILE A 67 -7.57 -7.32 1.96
CA ILE A 67 -6.77 -6.36 2.73
C ILE A 67 -5.60 -7.08 3.41
N ASP A 68 -5.86 -8.24 4.01
CA ASP A 68 -4.81 -9.09 4.62
C ASP A 68 -3.75 -9.51 3.61
N HIS A 69 -4.19 -9.95 2.43
CA HIS A 69 -3.27 -10.33 1.37
C HIS A 69 -2.44 -9.13 0.89
N ALA A 70 -3.06 -7.96 0.71
CA ALA A 70 -2.37 -6.73 0.33
C ALA A 70 -1.31 -6.33 1.37
N VAL A 71 -1.66 -6.37 2.65
CA VAL A 71 -0.73 -6.06 3.75
C VAL A 71 0.46 -7.00 3.74
N ARG A 72 0.23 -8.32 3.71
CA ARG A 72 1.33 -9.32 3.65
C ARG A 72 2.23 -9.11 2.44
N LYS A 73 1.64 -8.87 1.27
CA LYS A 73 2.37 -8.57 0.04
C LYS A 73 3.23 -7.31 0.16
N MET A 74 2.71 -6.25 0.79
CA MET A 74 3.47 -5.01 1.00
C MET A 74 4.61 -5.19 2.00
N VAL A 75 4.39 -5.93 3.08
CA VAL A 75 5.48 -6.27 4.03
C VAL A 75 6.60 -7.03 3.30
N ILE A 76 6.27 -8.07 2.53
CA ILE A 76 7.26 -8.81 1.72
C ILE A 76 8.03 -7.87 0.80
N ARG A 77 7.33 -7.02 0.06
CA ARG A 77 7.96 -6.07 -0.86
C ARG A 77 8.92 -5.12 -0.15
N ILE A 78 8.54 -4.57 1.01
CA ILE A 78 9.40 -3.66 1.78
C ILE A 78 10.62 -4.39 2.31
N VAL A 79 10.45 -5.59 2.88
CA VAL A 79 11.56 -6.40 3.40
C VAL A 79 12.55 -6.72 2.28
N THR A 80 12.06 -7.23 1.15
CA THR A 80 12.90 -7.55 -0.01
C THR A 80 13.59 -6.31 -0.59
N ASP A 81 12.90 -5.17 -0.67
CA ASP A 81 13.51 -3.92 -1.16
C ASP A 81 14.62 -3.42 -0.22
N CYS A 82 14.43 -3.54 1.10
CA CYS A 82 15.45 -3.20 2.08
C CYS A 82 16.65 -4.15 2.03
N GLN A 83 16.45 -5.45 1.81
CA GLN A 83 17.56 -6.41 1.66
C GLN A 83 18.39 -6.16 0.39
N ASN A 84 17.72 -5.80 -0.72
CA ASN A 84 18.40 -5.44 -1.96
C ASN A 84 19.08 -4.07 -1.88
N HIS A 85 18.55 -3.17 -1.05
CA HIS A 85 19.04 -1.82 -0.85
C HIS A 85 19.10 -1.45 0.64
N PRO A 86 20.10 -1.94 1.40
CA PRO A 86 20.18 -1.74 2.86
C PRO A 86 20.12 -0.28 3.28
N ALA A 87 20.68 0.63 2.47
CA ALA A 87 20.60 2.08 2.70
C ALA A 87 19.17 2.64 2.74
N LYS A 88 18.13 1.90 2.34
CA LYS A 88 16.73 2.33 2.47
C LYS A 88 16.20 2.20 3.90
N VAL A 89 16.68 1.22 4.67
CA VAL A 89 16.13 0.89 6.00
C VAL A 89 16.28 2.06 7.00
N GLN A 90 17.33 2.86 6.86
CA GLN A 90 17.59 4.05 7.67
C GLN A 90 16.57 5.18 7.44
N TYR A 91 15.87 5.19 6.30
CA TYR A 91 14.85 6.19 5.98
C TYR A 91 13.43 5.74 6.37
N VAL A 92 13.27 4.50 6.82
CA VAL A 92 11.98 4.00 7.32
C VAL A 92 11.78 4.53 8.73
N GLY A 93 10.95 5.57 8.88
CA GLY A 93 10.60 6.13 10.18
C GLY A 93 9.64 5.25 10.98
N SER A 94 8.67 4.63 10.30
CA SER A 94 7.74 3.67 10.87
C SER A 94 7.38 2.62 9.83
N LEU A 95 7.71 1.36 10.11
CA LEU A 95 7.39 0.26 9.20
C LEU A 95 5.87 0.08 9.05
N GLU A 96 5.11 0.34 10.11
CA GLU A 96 3.64 0.30 10.05
C GLU A 96 3.08 1.35 9.10
N LEU A 97 3.53 2.61 9.21
CA LEU A 97 3.05 3.68 8.34
C LEU A 97 3.44 3.43 6.89
N ALA A 98 4.66 2.94 6.64
CA ALA A 98 5.12 2.58 5.30
C ALA A 98 4.23 1.49 4.67
N VAL A 99 3.88 0.45 5.44
CA VAL A 99 2.96 -0.60 4.97
C VAL A 99 1.57 -0.06 4.71
N LEU A 100 1.00 0.73 5.63
CA LEU A 100 -0.35 1.30 5.47
C LEU A 100 -0.44 2.27 4.29
N GLU A 101 0.60 3.09 4.05
CA GLU A 101 0.67 3.99 2.90
C GLU A 101 0.72 3.22 1.58
N GLU A 102 1.55 2.18 1.48
CA GLU A 102 1.62 1.33 0.29
C GLU A 102 0.32 0.55 0.07
N VAL A 103 -0.32 0.04 1.13
CA VAL A 103 -1.64 -0.60 1.04
C VAL A 103 -2.68 0.40 0.52
N ARG A 104 -2.72 1.63 1.05
CA ARG A 104 -3.62 2.68 0.58
C ARG A 104 -3.40 3.00 -0.90
N ASN A 105 -2.17 2.94 -1.40
CA ASN A 105 -1.83 3.14 -2.80
C ASN A 105 -2.19 1.94 -3.69
N GLU A 106 -2.10 0.70 -3.19
CA GLU A 106 -2.49 -0.51 -3.93
C GLU A 106 -4.01 -0.76 -3.96
N VAL A 107 -4.76 -0.38 -2.92
CA VAL A 107 -6.21 -0.61 -2.81
C VAL A 107 -6.99 -0.07 -4.03
N PRO A 108 -6.73 1.15 -4.54
CA PRO A 108 -7.33 1.63 -5.79
C PRO A 108 -7.01 0.77 -7.02
N ASP A 109 -5.83 0.14 -7.08
CA ASP A 109 -5.42 -0.73 -8.19
C ASP A 109 -6.01 -2.14 -8.07
N VAL A 110 -6.21 -2.65 -6.85
CA VAL A 110 -6.91 -3.93 -6.60
C VAL A 110 -8.40 -3.81 -6.89
N GLN A 111 -9.05 -2.69 -6.48
CA GLN A 111 -10.43 -2.38 -6.88
C GLN A 111 -10.59 -2.32 -8.40
N ARG A 112 -9.60 -1.80 -9.13
CA ARG A 112 -9.61 -1.80 -10.61
C ARG A 112 -9.44 -3.20 -11.23
N LYS A 113 -8.70 -4.11 -10.58
CA LYS A 113 -8.45 -5.47 -11.09
C LYS A 113 -9.57 -6.46 -10.77
N HIS A 114 -10.25 -6.30 -9.64
CA HIS A 114 -11.32 -7.21 -9.21
C HIS A 114 -12.74 -6.64 -9.45
N GLY A 115 -12.88 -5.33 -9.64
CA GLY A 115 -14.12 -4.69 -10.09
C GLY A 115 -14.22 -4.69 -11.61
N MET A 116 -14.67 -5.79 -12.21
CA MET A 116 -14.94 -5.82 -13.65
C MET A 116 -16.24 -5.08 -13.97
N THR A 117 -16.19 -3.77 -14.18
CA THR A 117 -17.06 -3.03 -15.14
C THR A 117 -16.35 -1.75 -15.60
N VAL A 118 -15.74 -1.84 -16.80
CA VAL A 118 -15.12 -0.79 -17.61
C VAL A 118 -13.95 -0.04 -16.95
N SER A 119 -12.77 -0.67 -17.03
CA SER A 119 -11.48 0.00 -16.86
C SER A 119 -11.38 1.18 -17.84
N LYS A 120 -11.47 2.39 -17.29
CA LYS A 120 -11.19 3.62 -18.02
C LYS A 120 -9.69 3.94 -17.84
N PRO A 121 -8.93 4.15 -18.92
CA PRO A 121 -7.49 4.49 -18.86
C PRO A 121 -7.22 5.60 -17.83
N LYS A 122 -6.05 5.66 -17.19
CA LYS A 122 -5.67 6.76 -16.25
C LYS A 122 -6.00 8.14 -16.83
N SER A 123 -5.79 8.33 -18.13
CA SER A 123 -6.13 9.57 -18.85
C SER A 123 -7.63 9.92 -18.87
N VAL A 124 -8.51 8.94 -18.68
CA VAL A 124 -9.97 9.10 -18.59
C VAL A 124 -10.42 9.35 -17.14
N VAL A 125 -9.72 8.79 -16.15
CA VAL A 125 -9.97 9.10 -14.72
C VAL A 125 -9.57 10.54 -14.40
N THR A 126 -8.39 10.99 -14.86
CA THR A 126 -7.97 12.40 -14.73
C THR A 126 -8.92 13.35 -15.46
N ARG A 127 -9.48 12.93 -16.61
CA ARG A 127 -10.52 13.68 -17.32
C ARG A 127 -11.85 13.70 -16.57
N GLY A 128 -12.20 12.62 -15.87
CA GLY A 128 -13.39 12.53 -15.01
C GLY A 128 -13.34 13.55 -13.87
N SER A 129 -12.25 13.54 -13.10
CA SER A 129 -12.07 14.52 -12.01
C SER A 129 -12.03 15.97 -12.52
N ALA A 130 -11.46 16.20 -13.70
CA ALA A 130 -11.45 17.53 -14.31
C ALA A 130 -12.86 17.97 -14.77
N LEU A 131 -13.71 17.03 -15.23
CA LEU A 131 -15.12 17.30 -15.55
C LEU A 131 -15.97 17.52 -14.29
N ASP A 132 -15.69 16.80 -13.20
CA ASP A 132 -16.38 16.96 -11.92
C ASP A 132 -16.05 18.31 -11.29
N ASN A 133 -14.76 18.71 -11.29
CA ASN A 133 -14.34 20.05 -10.86
C ASN A 133 -14.98 21.14 -11.72
N LEU A 134 -15.06 20.95 -13.04
CA LEU A 134 -15.74 21.88 -13.93
C LEU A 134 -17.25 22.00 -13.62
N GLY A 135 -17.89 20.88 -13.27
CA GLY A 135 -19.27 20.87 -12.81
C GLY A 135 -19.46 21.68 -11.54
N HIS A 136 -18.54 21.57 -10.58
CA HIS A 136 -18.56 22.36 -9.35
C HIS A 136 -18.36 23.86 -9.62
N ASP A 137 -17.40 24.23 -10.47
CA ASP A 137 -17.14 25.61 -10.86
C ASP A 137 -18.37 26.26 -11.51
N LEU A 138 -19.01 25.52 -12.44
CA LEU A 138 -20.22 25.98 -13.12
C LEU A 138 -21.41 26.08 -12.17
N ALA A 139 -21.53 25.16 -11.21
CA ALA A 139 -22.57 25.22 -10.19
C ALA A 139 -22.44 26.47 -9.32
N SER A 140 -21.21 26.77 -8.91
CA SER A 140 -20.88 27.95 -8.11
C SER A 140 -21.17 29.25 -8.89
N ALA A 141 -20.76 29.33 -10.16
CA ALA A 141 -20.96 30.51 -11.00
C ALA A 141 -22.44 30.78 -11.36
N LYS A 142 -23.27 29.73 -11.45
CA LYS A 142 -24.69 29.85 -11.85
C LYS A 142 -25.67 29.86 -10.68
N GLY A 143 -25.21 29.56 -9.47
CA GLY A 143 -26.07 29.38 -8.30
C GLY A 143 -27.05 28.20 -8.41
N ARG A 144 -26.82 27.28 -9.36
CA ARG A 144 -27.62 26.06 -9.57
C ARG A 144 -26.76 24.95 -10.16
N ALA A 145 -27.17 23.70 -9.96
CA ALA A 145 -26.50 22.56 -10.59
C ALA A 145 -26.51 22.70 -12.13
N PRO A 146 -25.36 22.58 -12.80
CA PRO A 146 -25.27 22.64 -14.25
C PRO A 146 -25.77 21.33 -14.87
N THR A 147 -26.41 21.45 -16.02
CA THR A 147 -26.78 20.29 -16.84
C THR A 147 -25.54 19.68 -17.50
N ARG A 148 -25.62 18.40 -17.85
CA ARG A 148 -24.53 17.71 -18.58
C ARG A 148 -24.12 18.44 -19.87
N ALA A 149 -25.08 18.99 -20.61
CA ALA A 149 -24.79 19.73 -21.84
C ALA A 149 -23.95 20.99 -21.57
N GLU A 150 -24.22 21.69 -20.46
CA GLU A 150 -23.47 22.89 -20.05
C GLU A 150 -22.02 22.55 -19.68
N VAL A 151 -21.81 21.46 -18.93
CA VAL A 151 -20.46 20.99 -18.56
C VAL A 151 -19.66 20.59 -19.80
N VAL A 152 -20.26 19.85 -20.74
CA VAL A 152 -19.61 19.42 -21.97
C VAL A 152 -19.28 20.60 -22.89
N THR A 153 -20.19 21.57 -23.02
CA THR A 153 -19.98 22.78 -23.84
C THR A 153 -18.81 23.59 -23.30
N GLU A 154 -18.77 23.81 -21.99
CA GLU A 154 -17.68 24.56 -21.36
C GLU A 154 -16.35 23.81 -21.42
N TRP A 155 -16.37 22.47 -21.33
CA TRP A 155 -15.18 21.65 -21.45
C TRP A 155 -14.50 21.80 -22.82
N TYR A 156 -15.27 21.78 -23.91
CA TYR A 156 -14.72 21.99 -25.25
C TYR A 156 -14.27 23.44 -25.47
N ARG A 157 -15.02 24.44 -24.95
CA ARG A 157 -14.63 25.86 -25.03
C ARG A 157 -13.25 26.15 -24.39
N ARG A 158 -12.89 25.42 -23.32
CA ARG A 158 -11.59 25.58 -22.64
C ARG A 158 -10.43 24.83 -23.33
N ARG A 159 -10.72 23.91 -24.25
CA ARG A 159 -9.70 23.13 -24.99
C ARG A 159 -9.23 23.79 -26.28
N ASP A 160 -10.04 24.66 -26.87
CA ASP A 160 -9.72 25.38 -28.11
C ASP A 160 -9.09 26.77 -27.86
N LYS A 161 -8.63 27.03 -26.62
CA LYS A 161 -7.83 28.20 -26.23
C LYS A 161 -6.41 27.78 -25.91
#